data_AF-A0A2D9WXF7-F1
#
_entry.id   AF-A0A2D9WXF7-F1
#
_cell.length_a   1.000
_cell.length_b   1.000
_cell.length_c   1.000
_cell.angle_alpha   90.00
_cell.angle_beta   90.00
_cell.angle_gamma   90.00
#
_symmetry.space_group_name_H-M   'P 1'
#
loop_
_entity.id
_entity.type
_entity.pdbx_description
1 polymer ?
#
loop_
_entity_poly.entity_id
_entity_poly.type
_entity_poly.pdbx_seq_one_letter_code
_entity_poly.pdbx_strand_id
1 'polypeptide(L)'
;MKTQKTQLIKITSNSVKEYTLAVDRSNSNYIFDISTLDKKSQNAIKEKLITFGKLLIKNNYSFVIVSNYLNMIDFNIVPTLEEAYDIIELEEIERDLLKN
;
A
#
# COMPACT_ATOMS: atom_id res chain seq x y z
N MET A 1 -4.49 16.26 -15.99
CA MET A 1 -4.04 15.05 -15.28
C MET A 1 -5.28 14.36 -14.73
N LYS A 2 -5.54 13.08 -15.07
CA LYS A 2 -6.58 12.30 -14.39
C LYS A 2 -5.88 11.56 -13.26
N THR A 3 -5.95 12.08 -12.05
CA THR A 3 -5.43 11.40 -10.85
C THR A 3 -6.19 10.08 -10.68
N GLN A 4 -5.46 8.96 -10.55
CA GLN A 4 -6.12 7.72 -10.17
C GLN A 4 -6.53 7.85 -8.70
N LYS A 5 -7.66 7.23 -8.34
CA LYS A 5 -8.14 7.31 -6.97
C LYS A 5 -7.11 6.63 -6.05
N THR A 6 -6.74 7.26 -4.94
CA THR A 6 -5.88 6.64 -3.92
C THR A 6 -6.72 6.25 -2.71
N GLN A 7 -6.55 5.02 -2.23
CA GLN A 7 -7.24 4.50 -1.05
C GLN A 7 -6.25 4.27 0.09
N LEU A 8 -6.49 4.91 1.22
CA LEU A 8 -5.77 4.67 2.46
C LEU A 8 -6.49 3.60 3.29
N ILE A 9 -5.80 2.50 3.55
CA ILE A 9 -6.25 1.43 4.44
C ILE A 9 -5.39 1.48 5.69
N LYS A 10 -5.98 1.97 6.79
CA LYS A 10 -5.34 2.00 8.09
C LYS A 10 -5.72 0.76 8.90
N ILE A 11 -4.73 -0.07 9.22
CA ILE A 11 -4.91 -1.26 10.05
C ILE A 11 -4.53 -0.92 11.48
N THR A 12 -5.46 -1.17 12.39
CA THR A 12 -5.28 -1.05 13.84
C THR A 12 -5.37 -2.43 14.48
N SER A 13 -4.87 -2.57 15.71
CA SER A 13 -4.83 -3.85 16.43
C SER A 13 -6.20 -4.53 16.54
N ASN A 14 -7.30 -3.76 16.52
CA ASN A 14 -8.66 -4.29 16.54
C ASN A 14 -9.11 -4.87 15.19
N SER A 15 -8.64 -4.31 14.06
CA SER A 15 -9.03 -4.74 12.71
C SER A 15 -8.26 -5.97 12.22
N VAL A 16 -7.14 -6.32 12.86
CA VAL A 16 -6.40 -7.56 12.59
C VAL A 16 -7.24 -8.81 12.94
N LYS A 17 -8.17 -8.72 13.89
CA LYS A 17 -9.00 -9.87 14.30
C LYS A 17 -10.05 -10.28 13.26
N GLU A 18 -10.46 -9.38 12.36
CA GLU A 18 -11.57 -9.64 11.44
C GLU A 18 -11.16 -10.01 10.01
N TYR A 19 -9.87 -9.87 9.65
CA TYR A 19 -9.25 -10.31 8.38
C TYR A 19 -10.07 -10.18 7.08
N THR A 20 -11.05 -9.28 7.06
CA THR A 20 -11.83 -8.97 5.87
C THR A 20 -11.32 -7.63 5.42
N LEU A 21 -10.16 -7.63 4.76
CA LEU A 21 -9.74 -6.49 3.96
C LEU A 21 -10.75 -6.40 2.81
N ALA A 22 -11.86 -5.68 3.07
CA ALA A 22 -12.83 -5.30 2.04
C ALA A 22 -12.17 -4.25 1.17
N VAL A 23 -11.15 -4.68 0.42
CA VAL A 23 -10.55 -3.89 -0.64
C VAL A 23 -11.58 -3.89 -1.76
N ASP A 24 -12.30 -2.79 -1.87
CA ASP A 24 -13.08 -2.51 -3.07
C ASP A 24 -12.12 -2.60 -4.25
N ARG A 25 -12.27 -3.60 -5.14
CA ARG A 25 -11.38 -3.80 -6.30
C ARG A 25 -11.52 -2.69 -7.35
N SER A 26 -12.01 -1.51 -6.97
CA SER A 26 -12.05 -0.33 -7.80
C SER A 26 -10.62 0.11 -8.11
N ASN A 27 -10.38 0.31 -9.41
CA ASN A 27 -9.17 0.79 -10.07
C ASN A 27 -8.50 1.98 -9.34
N SER A 28 -7.69 1.68 -8.31
CA SER A 28 -7.16 2.68 -7.37
C SER A 28 -5.74 2.32 -6.93
N ASN A 29 -4.95 3.33 -6.59
CA ASN A 29 -3.70 3.16 -5.85
C ASN A 29 -4.01 2.87 -4.37
N TYR A 30 -3.10 2.21 -3.67
CA TYR A 30 -3.30 1.82 -2.27
C TYR A 30 -2.14 2.23 -1.38
N ILE A 31 -2.48 2.83 -0.24
CA ILE A 31 -1.58 3.01 0.90
C ILE A 31 -2.06 2.12 2.04
N PHE A 32 -1.20 1.24 2.53
CA PHE A 32 -1.46 0.42 3.71
C PHE A 32 -0.71 0.96 4.92
N ASP A 33 -1.43 1.61 5.83
CA ASP A 33 -0.86 2.07 7.09
C ASP A 33 -0.97 0.99 8.16
N ILE A 34 0.17 0.37 8.46
CA ILE A 34 0.34 -0.65 9.51
C ILE A 34 1.26 -0.15 10.62
N SER A 35 1.63 1.13 10.59
CA SER A 35 2.59 1.74 11.52
C SER A 35 2.17 1.63 12.98
N THR A 36 0.86 1.52 13.23
CA THR A 36 0.26 1.38 14.57
C THR A 36 0.34 -0.04 15.13
N LEU A 37 0.68 -1.04 14.31
CA LEU A 37 0.79 -2.43 14.74
C LEU A 37 2.17 -2.71 15.34
N ASP A 38 2.21 -3.61 16.33
CA ASP A 38 3.48 -4.11 16.85
C ASP A 38 4.21 -5.00 15.82
N LYS A 39 5.51 -5.19 16.01
CA LYS A 39 6.37 -5.97 15.10
C LYS A 39 5.85 -7.39 14.82
N LYS A 40 5.26 -8.07 15.81
CA LYS A 40 4.73 -9.44 15.63
C LYS A 40 3.50 -9.41 14.74
N SER A 41 2.59 -8.46 14.98
CA SER A 41 1.39 -8.25 14.17
C SER A 41 1.72 -7.86 12.73
N GLN A 42 2.69 -6.97 12.52
CA GLN A 42 3.16 -6.61 11.17
C GLN A 42 3.75 -7.80 10.41
N ASN A 43 4.55 -8.63 11.08
CA ASN A 43 5.07 -9.86 10.48
C ASN A 43 3.97 -10.87 10.14
N ALA A 44 2.90 -10.95 10.94
CA ALA A 44 1.79 -11.87 10.69
C ALA A 44 0.98 -11.52 9.43
N ILE A 45 0.88 -10.23 9.08
CA ILE A 45 0.16 -9.77 7.89
C ILE A 45 1.03 -9.65 6.63
N LYS A 46 2.35 -9.80 6.77
CA LYS A 46 3.35 -9.65 5.70
C LYS A 46 2.99 -10.44 4.45
N GLU A 47 2.70 -11.73 4.57
CA GLU A 47 2.37 -12.60 3.41
C GLU A 47 1.11 -12.15 2.66
N LYS A 48 0.12 -11.61 3.38
CA LYS A 48 -1.10 -11.05 2.78
C LYS A 48 -0.78 -9.77 2.01
N LEU A 49 0.06 -8.90 2.57
CA LEU A 49 0.53 -7.69 1.89
C LEU A 49 1.32 -8.02 0.62
N ILE A 50 2.18 -9.04 0.64
CA ILE A 50 2.91 -9.51 -0.56
C ILE A 50 1.94 -9.90 -1.66
N THR A 51 0.98 -10.77 -1.32
CA THR A 51 0.02 -11.31 -2.29
C THR A 51 -0.83 -10.19 -2.89
N PHE A 52 -1.27 -9.26 -2.04
CA PHE A 52 -2.08 -8.12 -2.44
C PHE A 52 -1.30 -7.11 -3.30
N GLY A 53 -0.09 -6.74 -2.88
CA GLY A 53 0.77 -5.82 -3.61
C GLY A 53 1.15 -6.34 -5.00
N LYS A 54 1.48 -7.63 -5.13
CA LYS A 54 1.75 -8.26 -6.44
C LYS A 54 0.56 -8.17 -7.39
N LEU A 55 -0.66 -8.30 -6.86
CA LEU A 55 -1.87 -8.16 -7.65
C LEU A 55 -2.03 -6.71 -8.15
N LEU A 56 -1.77 -5.71 -7.31
CA LEU A 56 -1.89 -4.30 -7.70
C LEU A 56 -0.87 -3.89 -8.76
N ILE A 57 0.40 -4.26 -8.57
CA ILE A 57 1.48 -3.98 -9.51
C ILE A 57 1.16 -4.62 -10.88
N LYS A 58 0.65 -5.86 -10.90
CA LYS A 58 0.20 -6.53 -12.14
C LYS A 58 -0.89 -5.76 -12.88
N ASN A 59 -1.75 -5.04 -12.14
CA ASN A 59 -2.81 -4.20 -12.71
C ASN A 59 -2.39 -2.73 -12.90
N ASN A 60 -1.09 -2.44 -12.79
CA ASN A 60 -0.51 -1.11 -13.00
C ASN A 60 -0.97 -0.04 -11.98
N TYR A 61 -1.27 -0.47 -10.75
CA TYR A 61 -1.60 0.40 -9.62
C TYR A 61 -0.44 0.50 -8.63
N SER A 62 -0.31 1.66 -8.01
CA SER A 62 0.68 1.89 -6.95
C SER A 62 0.29 1.18 -5.67
N PHE A 63 1.29 0.66 -4.97
CA PHE A 63 1.11 0.04 -3.66
C PHE A 63 2.25 0.43 -2.73
N VAL A 64 1.92 1.20 -1.69
CA VAL A 64 2.89 1.68 -0.70
C VAL A 64 2.46 1.25 0.70
N ILE A 65 3.41 0.82 1.52
CA ILE A 65 3.16 0.38 2.89
C ILE A 65 3.81 1.37 3.85
N VAL A 66 3.03 1.89 4.80
CA VAL A 66 3.55 2.72 5.89
C VAL A 66 3.85 1.81 7.09
N SER A 67 5.12 1.69 7.45
CA SER A 67 5.58 0.79 8.50
C SER A 67 6.87 1.26 9.17
N ASN A 68 6.96 1.03 10.49
CA ASN A 68 8.15 1.29 11.29
C ASN A 68 9.08 0.06 11.45
N TYR A 69 8.60 -1.15 11.14
CA TYR A 69 9.29 -2.40 11.49
C TYR A 69 9.41 -3.40 10.35
N LEU A 70 8.58 -3.27 9.32
CA LEU A 70 8.55 -4.17 8.18
C LEU A 70 9.62 -3.73 7.16
N ASN A 71 10.33 -4.70 6.59
CA ASN A 71 11.23 -4.46 5.48
C ASN A 71 11.03 -5.56 4.43
N MET A 72 10.84 -5.15 3.18
CA MET A 72 10.56 -6.00 2.02
C MET A 72 11.18 -5.34 0.80
N ILE A 73 12.00 -6.09 0.08
CA ILE A 73 12.79 -5.55 -1.05
C ILE A 73 11.89 -5.22 -2.26
N ASP A 74 10.77 -5.93 -2.41
CA ASP A 74 9.93 -5.84 -3.61
C ASP A 74 8.84 -4.75 -3.54
N PHE A 75 8.75 -3.98 -2.44
CA PHE A 75 7.68 -3.01 -2.24
C PHE A 75 8.20 -1.69 -1.66
N ASN A 76 7.50 -0.61 -2.00
CA ASN A 76 7.73 0.70 -1.39
C ASN A 76 7.24 0.68 0.05
N ILE A 77 8.18 0.73 1.00
CA ILE A 77 7.92 0.82 2.43
C ILE A 77 8.51 2.12 2.94
N VAL A 78 7.68 2.93 3.58
CA VAL A 78 8.05 4.25 4.10
C VAL A 78 7.61 4.40 5.56
N PRO A 79 8.29 5.23 6.36
CA PRO A 79 7.91 5.46 7.74
C PRO A 79 6.67 6.34 7.90
N THR A 80 6.36 7.21 6.93
CA THR A 80 5.27 8.19 7.06
C THR A 80 4.22 8.09 5.95
N LEU A 81 3.03 8.60 6.26
CA LEU A 81 1.94 8.69 5.27
C LEU A 81 2.23 9.73 4.19
N GLU A 82 2.97 10.79 4.51
CA GLU A 82 3.35 11.85 3.57
C GLU A 82 4.24 11.28 2.45
N GLU A 83 5.31 10.58 2.82
CA GLU A 83 6.17 9.89 1.84
C GLU A 83 5.40 8.87 1.00
N ALA A 84 4.37 8.24 1.56
CA ALA A 84 3.55 7.29 0.81
C ALA A 84 2.72 7.98 -0.27
N TYR A 85 2.22 9.18 0.00
CA TYR A 85 1.57 10.00 -1.02
C TYR A 85 2.56 10.49 -2.06
N ASP A 86 3.75 10.95 -1.64
CA ASP A 86 4.80 11.42 -2.56
C ASP A 86 5.23 10.33 -3.55
N ILE A 87 5.41 9.08 -3.08
CA ILE A 87 5.73 7.94 -3.96
C ILE A 87 4.61 7.69 -4.97
N ILE A 88 3.35 7.71 -4.53
CA ILE A 88 2.22 7.48 -5.45
C ILE A 88 2.17 8.58 -6.52
N GLU A 89 2.36 9.84 -6.13
CA GLU A 89 2.38 10.97 -7.06
C GLU A 89 3.52 10.82 -8.08
N LEU A 90 4.72 10.48 -7.63
CA LEU A 90 5.87 10.22 -8.51
C LEU A 90 5.58 9.09 -9.49
N GLU A 91 5.08 7.95 -9.02
CA GLU A 91 4.74 6.82 -9.89
C GLU A 91 3.59 7.18 -10.88
N GLU A 92 2.64 8.03 -10.50
CA GLU A 92 1.60 8.52 -11.40
C GLU A 92 2.17 9.38 -12.52
N ILE A 93 3.07 10.31 -12.19
CA ILE A 93 3.77 11.13 -13.17
C ILE A 93 4.60 10.26 -14.11
N GLU A 94 5.35 9.29 -13.59
CA GLU A 94 6.14 8.34 -14.40
C GLU A 94 5.25 7.54 -15.35
N ARG A 95 4.12 7.01 -14.87
CA ARG A 95 3.17 6.26 -15.72
C ARG A 95 2.55 7.14 -16.80
N ASP A 96 2.26 8.40 -16.51
CA ASP A 96 1.73 9.33 -17.50
C ASP A 96 2.79 9.72 -18.55
N LEU A 97 4.06 9.83 -18.16
CA LEU A 97 5.17 10.07 -19.09
C LEU A 97 5.43 8.87 -20.01
N LEU A 98 5.39 7.65 -19.47
CA LEU A 98 5.61 6.40 -20.21
C LEU A 98 4.44 5.99 -21.12
N LYS A 99 3.26 6.60 -20.95
CA LYS A 99 2.08 6.36 -21.79
C LYS A 99 2.08 7.14 -23.11
N ASN A 100 3.06 8.02 -23.35
CA ASN A 100 3.20 8.82 -24.57
C ASN A 100 4.25 8.27 -25.52
#